data_AF-A0A0G1RCJ2-F1
#
_entry.id   AF-A0A0G1RCJ2-F1
#
_cell.length_a   1.000
_cell.length_b   1.000
_cell.length_c   1.000
_cell.angle_alpha   90.00
_cell.angle_beta   90.00
_cell.angle_gamma   90.00
#
_symmetry.space_group_name_H-M   'P 1'
#
loop_
_entity.id
_entity.type
_entity.pdbx_description
1 polymer ?
#
loop_
_entity_poly.entity_id
_entity_poly.type
_entity_poly.pdbx_seq_one_letter_code
_entity_poly.pdbx_strand_id
1 'polypeptide(L)'
;MVRSHDAGGQTEGCVTDDIHKLYYIGEEAAGVWRYGAEPGDGTARVQVDRTGSGGHLTADVEGISLYYKSDGNGYLIVSSQGNSTFSVYERRPAGSTPNTFLGQFRVVANGSIDATSGTDGLDVTNFPLGSAFPQGLLVVHDASNTGASASNHKLVPWQNLATGLRLSTDTSWDPRQIGR
;
A
#
# COMPACT_ATOMS: atom_id res chain seq x y z
N MET A 1 16.17 -3.09 -22.09
CA MET A 1 15.86 -3.88 -20.88
C MET A 1 17.10 -3.91 -20.01
N VAL A 2 17.05 -3.39 -18.78
CA VAL A 2 18.22 -3.29 -17.88
C VAL A 2 18.20 -4.33 -16.75
N ARG A 3 17.03 -4.92 -16.47
CA ARG A 3 16.84 -6.01 -15.52
C ARG A 3 15.57 -6.79 -15.87
N SER A 4 15.58 -8.09 -15.63
CA SER A 4 14.44 -9.00 -15.72
C SER A 4 14.69 -10.18 -14.79
N HIS A 5 13.67 -10.66 -14.10
CA HIS A 5 13.75 -11.88 -13.31
C HIS A 5 12.36 -12.47 -13.07
N ASP A 6 12.35 -13.74 -12.70
CA ASP A 6 11.16 -14.44 -12.24
C ASP A 6 10.77 -13.97 -10.82
N ALA A 7 9.48 -13.74 -10.60
CA ALA A 7 8.92 -13.34 -9.31
C ALA A 7 8.18 -14.50 -8.60
N GLY A 8 8.15 -15.71 -9.19
CA GLY A 8 7.45 -16.88 -8.67
C GLY A 8 6.11 -17.08 -9.39
N GLY A 9 5.02 -16.79 -8.69
CA GLY A 9 3.66 -16.85 -9.20
C GLY A 9 3.19 -15.59 -9.93
N GLN A 10 1.87 -15.47 -10.08
CA GLN A 10 1.21 -14.31 -10.66
C GLN A 10 1.46 -13.06 -9.79
N THR A 11 1.77 -11.94 -10.45
CA THR A 11 2.07 -10.66 -9.79
C THR A 11 1.37 -9.50 -10.50
N GLU A 12 0.83 -8.57 -9.72
CA GLU A 12 0.22 -7.34 -10.24
C GLU A 12 0.64 -6.12 -9.41
N GLY A 13 0.22 -6.07 -8.14
CA GLY A 13 0.51 -4.96 -7.26
C GLY A 13 2.01 -4.67 -7.15
N CYS A 14 2.43 -3.44 -7.46
CA CYS A 14 3.82 -3.04 -7.34
C CYS A 14 3.97 -1.57 -6.94
N VAL A 15 5.01 -1.27 -6.16
CA VAL A 15 5.39 0.10 -5.81
C VAL A 15 6.89 0.21 -5.61
N THR A 16 7.46 1.33 -6.04
CA THR A 16 8.88 1.66 -5.89
C THR A 16 9.07 2.71 -4.79
N ASP A 17 10.10 2.52 -3.98
CA ASP A 17 10.53 3.45 -2.94
C ASP A 17 11.78 4.20 -3.43
N ASP A 18 11.57 5.42 -3.90
CA ASP A 18 12.61 6.25 -4.51
C ASP A 18 13.70 6.69 -3.52
N ILE A 19 13.42 6.67 -2.22
CA ILE A 19 14.36 7.10 -1.16
C ILE A 19 15.18 5.91 -0.68
N HIS A 20 14.53 4.77 -0.42
CA HIS A 20 15.22 3.58 0.09
C HIS A 20 15.79 2.67 -1.00
N LYS A 21 15.50 2.97 -2.28
CA LYS A 21 15.94 2.17 -3.44
C LYS A 21 15.44 0.72 -3.36
N LEU A 22 14.17 0.57 -3.02
CA LEU A 22 13.49 -0.71 -2.91
C LEU A 22 12.29 -0.74 -3.84
N TYR A 23 11.87 -1.92 -4.29
CA TYR A 23 10.51 -2.09 -4.79
C TYR A 23 9.83 -3.25 -4.09
N TYR A 24 8.52 -3.15 -4.04
CA TYR A 24 7.61 -4.12 -3.47
C TYR A 24 6.75 -4.68 -4.60
N ILE A 25 6.52 -5.99 -4.56
CA ILE A 25 5.64 -6.67 -5.51
C ILE A 25 4.75 -7.67 -4.75
N GLY A 26 3.47 -7.68 -5.09
CA GLY A 26 2.49 -8.65 -4.63
C GLY A 26 2.56 -9.88 -5.54
N GLU A 27 2.87 -11.04 -4.96
CA GLU A 27 2.64 -12.33 -5.57
C GLU A 27 1.29 -12.84 -5.03
N GLU A 28 0.24 -12.80 -5.86
CA GLU A 28 -1.18 -12.80 -5.44
C GLU A 28 -1.49 -13.88 -4.41
N ALA A 29 -1.06 -15.11 -4.68
CA ALA A 29 -1.33 -16.27 -3.85
C ALA A 29 -0.30 -16.51 -2.73
N ALA A 30 0.82 -15.76 -2.68
CA ALA A 30 1.96 -16.05 -1.81
C ALA A 30 2.30 -14.94 -0.80
N GLY A 31 2.11 -13.67 -1.13
CA GLY A 31 2.43 -12.56 -0.24
C GLY A 31 3.08 -11.35 -0.91
N VAL A 32 3.72 -10.52 -0.09
CA VAL A 32 4.46 -9.33 -0.54
C VAL A 32 5.95 -9.58 -0.43
N TRP A 33 6.66 -9.28 -1.51
CA TRP A 33 8.11 -9.37 -1.58
C TRP A 33 8.73 -7.99 -1.73
N ARG A 34 9.90 -7.81 -1.11
CA ARG A 34 10.75 -6.62 -1.22
C ARG A 34 12.07 -6.98 -1.87
N TYR A 35 12.49 -6.17 -2.84
CA TYR A 35 13.74 -6.30 -3.58
C TYR A 35 14.49 -4.96 -3.57
N GLY A 36 15.79 -4.98 -3.89
CA GLY A 36 16.51 -3.77 -4.29
C GLY A 36 16.02 -3.28 -5.66
N ALA A 37 15.83 -1.97 -5.83
CA ALA A 37 15.26 -1.37 -7.05
C ALA A 37 16.28 -0.95 -8.09
N GLU A 38 17.56 -0.91 -7.76
CA GLU A 38 18.55 -0.48 -8.74
C GLU A 38 18.70 -1.55 -9.84
N PRO A 39 19.02 -1.14 -11.09
CA PRO A 39 19.17 -2.09 -12.19
C PRO A 39 20.26 -3.15 -11.96
N GLY A 40 21.29 -2.80 -11.17
CA GLY A 40 22.38 -3.70 -10.82
C GLY A 40 22.10 -4.60 -9.61
N ASP A 41 20.98 -4.40 -8.90
CA ASP A 41 20.61 -5.26 -7.78
C ASP A 41 20.25 -6.67 -8.28
N GLY A 42 20.62 -7.69 -7.50
CA GLY A 42 20.31 -9.08 -7.79
C GLY A 42 18.83 -9.43 -7.54
N THR A 43 18.51 -10.73 -7.63
CA THR A 43 17.15 -11.25 -7.44
C THR A 43 16.83 -11.66 -6.00
N ALA A 44 17.73 -11.38 -5.06
CA ALA A 44 17.49 -11.64 -3.66
C ALA A 44 16.30 -10.82 -3.16
N ARG A 45 15.36 -11.51 -2.50
CA ARG A 45 14.11 -10.92 -2.00
C ARG A 45 13.92 -11.19 -0.53
N VAL A 46 13.21 -10.28 0.14
CA VAL A 46 12.78 -10.40 1.54
C VAL A 46 11.26 -10.48 1.56
N GLN A 47 10.70 -11.48 2.24
CA GLN A 47 9.26 -11.54 2.46
C GLN A 47 8.85 -10.46 3.46
N VAL A 48 7.92 -9.61 3.07
CA VAL A 48 7.30 -8.60 3.95
C VAL A 48 6.20 -9.26 4.78
N ASP A 49 5.30 -9.97 4.09
CA ASP A 49 4.24 -10.77 4.70
C ASP A 49 3.79 -11.85 3.69
N ARG A 50 2.95 -12.78 4.14
CA ARG A 50 2.44 -13.92 3.36
C ARG A 50 0.94 -14.04 3.43
N THR A 51 0.38 -14.73 2.45
CA THR A 51 -1.01 -15.16 2.47
C THR A 51 -1.21 -16.35 3.41
N GLY A 52 -2.41 -16.48 3.98
CA GLY A 52 -2.81 -17.64 4.75
C GLY A 52 -2.15 -17.74 6.14
N SER A 53 -1.92 -18.98 6.60
CA SER A 53 -1.53 -19.22 7.99
C SER A 53 -0.18 -18.59 8.35
N GLY A 54 -0.19 -17.77 9.40
CA GLY A 54 0.99 -17.10 9.93
C GLY A 54 1.43 -15.86 9.15
N GLY A 55 0.58 -15.34 8.26
CA GLY A 55 0.67 -13.99 7.72
C GLY A 55 -0.62 -13.20 7.93
N HIS A 56 -0.64 -11.96 7.46
CA HIS A 56 -1.78 -11.04 7.60
C HIS A 56 -2.44 -10.73 6.26
N LEU A 57 -2.29 -11.58 5.25
CA LEU A 57 -2.90 -11.38 3.94
C LEU A 57 -3.84 -12.53 3.61
N THR A 58 -4.97 -12.22 2.98
CA THR A 58 -5.86 -13.19 2.33
C THR A 58 -5.75 -12.97 0.84
N ALA A 59 -5.33 -14.01 0.12
CA ALA A 59 -5.19 -13.95 -1.32
C ALA A 59 -6.51 -13.51 -1.97
N ASP A 60 -6.49 -12.62 -2.96
CA ASP A 60 -5.28 -12.18 -3.67
C ASP A 60 -4.62 -10.92 -3.05
N VAL A 61 -3.28 -10.85 -3.16
CA VAL A 61 -2.48 -9.66 -2.83
C VAL A 61 -2.48 -8.73 -4.04
N GLU A 62 -3.13 -7.59 -3.90
CA GLU A 62 -3.36 -6.67 -5.01
C GLU A 62 -2.57 -5.36 -4.83
N GLY A 63 -3.20 -4.21 -5.05
CA GLY A 63 -2.59 -2.89 -5.00
C GLY A 63 -1.69 -2.69 -3.78
N ILE A 64 -0.55 -2.06 -4.03
CA ILE A 64 0.45 -1.72 -3.02
C ILE A 64 0.78 -0.25 -3.20
N SER A 65 0.79 0.53 -2.11
CA SER A 65 1.22 1.93 -2.15
C SER A 65 2.02 2.33 -0.92
N LEU A 66 2.76 3.43 -1.03
CA LEU A 66 3.66 3.95 0.00
C LEU A 66 3.18 5.32 0.49
N TYR A 67 2.93 5.42 1.80
CA TYR A 67 2.79 6.69 2.48
C TYR A 67 4.18 7.17 2.93
N TYR A 68 4.54 8.39 2.58
CA TYR A 68 5.83 8.98 2.90
C TYR A 68 5.74 9.96 4.07
N LYS A 69 6.77 9.95 4.91
CA LYS A 69 7.06 11.00 5.89
C LYS A 69 8.41 11.63 5.58
N SER A 70 8.60 12.86 6.04
CA SER A 70 9.81 13.67 5.86
C SER A 70 11.05 13.10 6.55
N ASP A 71 10.88 12.31 7.61
CA ASP A 71 11.95 11.63 8.35
C ASP A 71 12.51 10.38 7.64
N GLY A 72 12.03 10.08 6.43
CA GLY A 72 12.41 8.88 5.69
C GLY A 72 11.63 7.64 6.09
N ASN A 73 10.77 7.67 7.12
CA ASN A 73 9.86 6.57 7.45
C ASN A 73 8.53 6.71 6.69
N GLY A 74 7.52 5.92 7.09
CA GLY A 74 6.20 5.95 6.49
C GLY A 74 5.49 4.61 6.59
N TYR A 75 4.60 4.34 5.64
CA TYR A 75 3.78 3.12 5.65
C TYR A 75 3.74 2.46 4.28
N LEU A 76 3.77 1.13 4.26
CA LEU A 76 3.40 0.31 3.13
C LEU A 76 1.96 -0.15 3.34
N ILE A 77 1.09 0.08 2.36
CA ILE A 77 -0.33 -0.28 2.42
C ILE A 77 -0.61 -1.28 1.32
N VAL A 78 -1.22 -2.40 1.68
CA VAL A 78 -1.44 -3.55 0.79
C VAL A 78 -2.92 -3.93 0.80
N SER A 79 -3.52 -4.07 -0.38
CA SER A 79 -4.85 -4.65 -0.52
C SER A 79 -4.79 -6.16 -0.31
N SER A 80 -5.54 -6.65 0.68
CA SER A 80 -5.82 -8.06 0.94
C SER A 80 -7.20 -8.36 0.37
N GLN A 81 -7.26 -8.60 -0.94
CA GLN A 81 -8.49 -8.55 -1.72
C GLN A 81 -9.51 -9.60 -1.24
N GLY A 82 -9.05 -10.83 -0.96
CA GLY A 82 -9.92 -11.96 -0.64
C GLY A 82 -10.73 -11.83 0.66
N ASN A 83 -10.41 -10.88 1.53
CA ASN A 83 -11.22 -10.56 2.72
C ASN A 83 -11.59 -9.07 2.82
N SER A 84 -11.34 -8.31 1.75
CA SER A 84 -11.60 -6.87 1.61
C SER A 84 -11.04 -6.05 2.78
N THR A 85 -9.79 -6.34 3.18
CA THR A 85 -9.03 -5.54 4.14
C THR A 85 -7.81 -4.90 3.50
N PHE A 86 -7.24 -3.95 4.23
CA PHE A 86 -5.99 -3.30 3.89
C PHE A 86 -5.00 -3.52 5.03
N SER A 87 -3.87 -4.16 4.74
CA SER A 87 -2.79 -4.37 5.71
C SER A 87 -1.79 -3.22 5.64
N VAL A 88 -1.40 -2.73 6.81
CA VAL A 88 -0.46 -1.61 6.95
C VAL A 88 0.82 -2.11 7.62
N TYR A 89 1.96 -1.77 7.03
CA TYR A 89 3.28 -2.09 7.55
C TYR A 89 4.12 -0.83 7.64
N GLU A 90 5.15 -0.82 8.48
CA GLU A 90 6.14 0.26 8.48
C GLU A 90 6.90 0.29 7.16
N ARG A 91 7.16 1.48 6.61
CA ARG A 91 8.14 1.70 5.54
C ARG A 91 9.54 1.80 6.16
N ARG A 92 10.47 0.95 5.72
CA ARG A 92 11.80 0.79 6.33
C ARG A 92 12.90 0.73 5.25
N PRO A 93 14.13 1.21 5.54
CA PRO A 93 15.26 1.16 4.61
C PRO A 93 15.75 -0.27 4.34
N ALA A 94 16.61 -0.41 3.31
CA ALA A 94 17.32 -1.65 3.03
C ALA A 94 18.19 -2.08 4.23
N GLY A 95 18.36 -3.38 4.43
CA GLY A 95 19.18 -3.93 5.53
C GLY A 95 18.54 -3.88 6.93
N SER A 96 17.34 -3.29 7.08
CA SER A 96 16.55 -3.42 8.31
C SER A 96 15.88 -4.78 8.43
N THR A 97 15.35 -5.08 9.63
CA THR A 97 14.35 -6.14 9.82
C THR A 97 13.17 -5.98 8.84
N PRO A 98 12.43 -7.05 8.52
CA PRO A 98 11.24 -6.97 7.67
C PRO A 98 10.26 -5.89 8.15
N ASN A 99 9.53 -5.29 7.19
CA ASN A 99 8.52 -4.27 7.45
C ASN A 99 7.52 -4.77 8.51
N THR A 100 7.49 -4.14 9.69
CA THR A 100 6.65 -4.61 10.80
C THR A 100 5.18 -4.30 10.52
N PHE A 101 4.32 -5.29 10.75
CA PHE A 101 2.86 -5.15 10.65
C PHE A 101 2.33 -4.19 11.74
N LEU A 102 1.55 -3.21 11.32
CA LEU A 102 0.98 -2.17 12.20
C LEU A 102 -0.51 -2.36 12.44
N GLY A 103 -1.19 -3.10 11.56
CA GLY A 103 -2.62 -3.40 11.70
C GLY A 103 -3.33 -3.52 10.36
N GLN A 104 -4.63 -3.78 10.46
CA GLN A 104 -5.54 -3.87 9.32
C GLN A 104 -6.75 -2.99 9.51
N PHE A 105 -7.32 -2.53 8.40
CA PHE A 105 -8.58 -1.81 8.41
C PHE A 105 -9.47 -2.24 7.25
N ARG A 106 -10.74 -1.83 7.32
CA ARG A 106 -11.73 -1.91 6.24
C ARG A 106 -12.24 -0.50 5.95
N VAL A 107 -12.55 -0.21 4.69
CA VAL A 107 -13.33 0.97 4.34
C VAL A 107 -14.80 0.57 4.39
N VAL A 108 -15.49 1.05 5.42
CA VAL A 108 -16.89 0.74 5.69
C VAL A 108 -17.81 1.83 5.14
N ALA A 109 -19.09 1.50 5.00
CA ALA A 109 -20.09 2.45 4.52
C ALA A 109 -20.20 3.69 5.43
N ASN A 110 -20.42 4.85 4.81
CA ASN A 110 -20.63 6.12 5.48
C ASN A 110 -21.65 6.97 4.71
N GLY A 111 -22.85 7.14 5.29
CA GLY A 111 -23.94 7.87 4.65
C GLY A 111 -24.37 7.19 3.34
N SER A 112 -24.29 7.92 2.23
CA SER A 112 -24.61 7.40 0.89
C SER A 112 -23.44 6.72 0.17
N ILE A 113 -22.26 6.65 0.80
CA ILE A 113 -21.08 5.96 0.26
C ILE A 113 -21.04 4.58 0.88
N ASP A 114 -20.98 3.55 0.05
CA ASP A 114 -20.90 2.15 0.47
C ASP A 114 -19.47 1.72 0.85
N ALA A 115 -19.39 0.52 1.43
CA ALA A 115 -18.11 -0.10 1.79
C ALA A 115 -17.37 -0.57 0.54
N THR A 116 -16.04 -0.73 0.64
CA THR A 116 -15.25 -1.30 -0.46
C THR A 116 -15.25 -2.82 -0.39
N SER A 117 -15.31 -3.47 -1.54
CA SER A 117 -15.03 -4.90 -1.67
C SER A 117 -14.25 -5.21 -2.94
N GLY A 118 -13.45 -6.29 -2.90
CA GLY A 118 -12.64 -6.70 -4.06
C GLY A 118 -11.68 -5.60 -4.52
N THR A 119 -11.07 -4.87 -3.58
CA THR A 119 -10.15 -3.78 -3.95
C THR A 119 -8.95 -4.33 -4.68
N ASP A 120 -8.72 -3.76 -5.84
CA ASP A 120 -7.67 -4.10 -6.78
C ASP A 120 -6.52 -3.10 -6.55
N GLY A 121 -6.49 -2.00 -7.30
CA GLY A 121 -5.61 -0.86 -7.05
C GLY A 121 -5.97 0.01 -5.82
N LEU A 122 -4.92 0.58 -5.21
CA LEU A 122 -5.01 1.67 -4.22
C LEU A 122 -3.83 2.63 -4.38
N ASP A 123 -4.00 3.87 -3.93
CA ASP A 123 -2.90 4.83 -3.86
C ASP A 123 -3.06 5.79 -2.68
N VAL A 124 -1.95 6.33 -2.18
CA VAL A 124 -1.95 7.19 -0.99
C VAL A 124 -1.06 8.40 -1.18
N THR A 125 -1.51 9.54 -0.65
CA THR A 125 -0.68 10.72 -0.50
C THR A 125 -0.84 11.32 0.88
N ASN A 126 0.27 11.81 1.43
CA ASN A 126 0.32 12.61 2.64
C ASN A 126 0.19 14.13 2.35
N PHE A 127 0.24 14.51 1.07
CA PHE A 127 0.22 15.90 0.65
C PHE A 127 -1.18 16.49 0.85
N PRO A 128 -1.33 17.67 1.49
CA PRO A 128 -2.64 18.30 1.68
C PRO A 128 -3.34 18.62 0.35
N LEU A 129 -4.59 18.17 0.21
CA LEU A 129 -5.44 18.39 -0.98
C LEU A 129 -6.68 19.21 -0.61
N GLY A 130 -6.46 20.48 -0.28
CA GLY A 130 -7.52 21.41 0.10
C GLY A 130 -8.17 21.08 1.45
N SER A 131 -9.31 21.70 1.73
CA SER A 131 -10.00 21.56 3.03
C SER A 131 -10.66 20.20 3.25
N ALA A 132 -10.96 19.46 2.18
CA ALA A 132 -11.56 18.12 2.26
C ALA A 132 -10.54 17.07 2.72
N PHE A 133 -9.27 17.23 2.35
CA PHE A 133 -8.19 16.28 2.61
C PHE A 133 -6.94 17.01 3.14
N PRO A 134 -7.04 17.66 4.32
CA PRO A 134 -5.97 18.51 4.85
C PRO A 134 -4.71 17.71 5.24
N GLN A 135 -4.82 16.39 5.38
CA GLN A 135 -3.72 15.48 5.71
C GLN A 135 -3.43 14.49 4.57
N GLY A 136 -3.90 14.79 3.36
CA GLY A 136 -3.90 13.87 2.23
C GLY A 136 -5.02 12.84 2.32
N LEU A 137 -4.94 11.82 1.46
CA LEU A 137 -5.97 10.80 1.30
C LEU A 137 -5.37 9.47 0.87
N LEU A 138 -6.13 8.42 1.16
CA LEU A 138 -6.03 7.12 0.53
C LEU A 138 -7.17 6.99 -0.48
N VAL A 139 -6.88 6.59 -1.71
CA VAL A 139 -7.87 6.19 -2.71
C VAL A 139 -7.84 4.69 -2.89
N VAL A 140 -9.00 4.06 -2.93
CA VAL A 140 -9.13 2.59 -3.06
C VAL A 140 -10.19 2.25 -4.10
N HIS A 141 -9.88 1.29 -4.96
CA HIS A 141 -10.85 0.70 -5.88
C HIS A 141 -11.95 -0.06 -5.12
N ASP A 142 -13.18 0.01 -5.59
CA ASP A 142 -14.29 -0.82 -5.13
C ASP A 142 -14.92 -1.55 -6.31
N ALA A 143 -14.74 -2.86 -6.35
CA ALA A 143 -15.24 -3.71 -7.43
C ALA A 143 -16.78 -3.82 -7.44
N SER A 144 -17.44 -3.63 -6.30
CA SER A 144 -18.89 -3.77 -6.16
C SER A 144 -19.54 -2.53 -5.56
N ASN A 145 -19.56 -1.46 -6.34
CA ASN A 145 -20.22 -0.21 -5.98
C ASN A 145 -21.75 -0.36 -5.99
N THR A 146 -22.34 -0.37 -4.79
CA THR A 146 -23.75 -0.61 -4.51
C THR A 146 -24.65 0.36 -5.28
N GLY A 147 -25.59 -0.18 -6.07
CA GLY A 147 -26.52 0.61 -6.86
C GLY A 147 -25.96 1.12 -8.19
N ALA A 148 -24.74 0.74 -8.57
CA ALA A 148 -24.17 0.98 -9.89
C ALA A 148 -23.85 -0.33 -10.62
N SER A 149 -23.75 -0.27 -11.94
CA SER A 149 -23.30 -1.39 -12.78
C SER A 149 -21.78 -1.41 -13.01
N ALA A 150 -21.08 -0.34 -12.62
CA ALA A 150 -19.64 -0.18 -12.78
C ALA A 150 -18.96 -0.01 -11.42
N SER A 151 -17.71 -0.45 -11.34
CA SER A 151 -16.83 -0.16 -10.20
C SER A 151 -16.53 1.34 -10.11
N ASN A 152 -16.01 1.76 -8.95
CA ASN A 152 -15.52 3.12 -8.76
C ASN A 152 -14.38 3.14 -7.74
N HIS A 153 -14.10 4.33 -7.20
CA HIS A 153 -13.08 4.53 -6.15
C HIS A 153 -13.68 5.27 -4.97
N LYS A 154 -13.22 4.93 -3.76
CA LYS A 154 -13.56 5.67 -2.54
C LYS A 154 -12.36 6.48 -2.08
N LEU A 155 -12.62 7.69 -1.60
CA LEU A 155 -11.60 8.59 -1.08
C LEU A 155 -11.71 8.62 0.44
N VAL A 156 -10.64 8.19 1.11
CA VAL A 156 -10.58 8.08 2.56
C VAL A 156 -9.62 9.16 3.08
N PRO A 157 -10.10 10.13 3.89
CA PRO A 157 -9.21 11.11 4.50
C PRO A 157 -8.17 10.41 5.39
N TRP A 158 -6.89 10.72 5.20
CA TRP A 158 -5.80 10.03 5.88
C TRP A 158 -5.94 10.03 7.41
N GLN A 159 -6.41 11.15 7.99
CA GLN A 159 -6.58 11.29 9.44
C GLN A 159 -7.49 10.21 10.06
N ASN A 160 -8.46 9.68 9.30
CA ASN A 160 -9.36 8.64 9.78
C ASN A 160 -8.59 7.32 9.95
N LEU A 161 -7.77 6.96 8.95
CA LEU A 161 -6.90 5.79 9.00
C LEU A 161 -5.85 5.95 10.10
N ALA A 162 -5.18 7.10 10.16
CA ALA A 162 -4.15 7.37 11.15
C ALA A 162 -4.69 7.28 12.58
N THR A 163 -5.89 7.80 12.84
CA THR A 163 -6.54 7.68 14.15
C THR A 163 -6.88 6.22 14.48
N GLY A 164 -7.44 5.46 13.53
CA GLY A 164 -7.86 4.08 13.74
C GLY A 164 -6.71 3.13 14.08
N LEU A 165 -5.54 3.33 13.47
CA LEU A 165 -4.35 2.49 13.68
C LEU A 165 -3.26 3.17 14.52
N ARG A 166 -3.54 4.35 15.09
CA ARG A 166 -2.58 5.16 15.87
C ARG A 166 -1.27 5.45 15.11
N LEU A 167 -1.40 5.73 13.81
CA LEU A 167 -0.30 6.11 12.95
C LEU A 167 0.05 7.59 13.14
N SER A 168 1.32 7.94 12.96
CA SER A 168 1.75 9.34 12.87
C SER A 168 1.42 9.91 11.49
N THR A 169 0.91 11.13 11.44
CA THR A 169 0.72 11.89 10.20
C THR A 169 1.90 12.82 9.97
N ASP A 170 2.32 12.96 8.72
CA ASP A 170 3.26 13.99 8.28
C ASP A 170 2.79 14.60 6.97
N THR A 171 2.50 15.90 6.95
CA THR A 171 2.05 16.64 5.75
C THR A 171 3.15 17.47 5.10
N SER A 172 4.39 17.37 5.60
CA SER A 172 5.52 18.19 5.16
C SER A 172 6.35 17.58 4.05
N TRP A 173 6.21 16.27 3.78
CA TRP A 173 6.85 15.64 2.63
C TRP A 173 6.18 16.10 1.33
N ASP A 174 6.98 16.59 0.39
CA ASP A 174 6.55 17.01 -0.95
C ASP A 174 7.10 16.01 -1.99
N PRO A 175 6.23 15.26 -2.70
CA PRO A 175 6.65 14.26 -3.69
C PRO A 175 7.54 14.83 -4.80
N ARG A 176 7.51 16.15 -5.03
CA ARG A 176 8.25 16.82 -6.10
C ARG A 176 9.70 17.12 -5.75
N GLN A 177 10.10 16.92 -4.48
CA GLN A 177 11.45 17.21 -3.99
C GLN A 177 12.37 15.98 -4.02
N ILE A 178 11.87 14.81 -4.41
CA ILE A 178 12.69 13.60 -4.51
C ILE A 178 13.73 13.78 -5.63
N GLY A 179 15.01 13.52 -5.31
CA GLY A 179 16.10 13.53 -6.27
C GLY A 179 16.54 14.91 -6.77
N ARG A 180 16.11 15.99 -6.11
CA ARG A 180 16.60 17.36 -6.34
C ARG A 180 17.77 17.73 -5.45
#